data_AF-A0A3B7PYE2-F1
#
_entry.id   AF-A0A3B7PYE2-F1
#
_cell.length_a   1.000
_cell.length_b   1.000
_cell.length_c   1.000
_cell.angle_alpha   90.00
_cell.angle_beta   90.00
_cell.angle_gamma   90.00
#
_symmetry.space_group_name_H-M   'P 1'
#
loop_
_entity.id
_entity.type
_entity.pdbx_description
1 polymer ?
#
loop_
_entity_poly.entity_id
_entity_poly.type
_entity_poly.pdbx_seq_one_letter_code
_entity_poly.pdbx_strand_id
1 'polypeptide(L)' 'MSTSNSPRNRPRAKKITGGRVQCIVYLPKDEVDAIDKMAKKADVSRSSIIAQTYFLGKQTSEKK' A
#
# COMPACT_ATOMS: atom_id res chain seq x y z
N MET A 1 16.36 24.75 31.96
CA MET A 1 15.36 23.76 31.51
C MET A 1 16.10 22.53 30.99
N SER A 2 16.04 21.40 31.70
CA SER A 2 16.76 20.18 31.33
C SER A 2 15.92 19.31 30.38
N THR A 3 16.45 18.98 29.21
CA THR A 3 15.84 18.12 28.16
C THR A 3 16.00 16.62 28.43
N SER A 4 16.46 16.24 29.62
CA SER A 4 16.82 14.86 29.98
C SER A 4 15.67 13.85 29.93
N ASN A 5 14.42 14.33 30.02
CA ASN A 5 13.23 13.48 30.05
C ASN A 5 12.46 13.47 28.72
N SER A 6 12.92 14.23 27.73
CA SER A 6 12.27 14.26 26.41
C SER A 6 12.60 12.96 25.66
N PRO A 7 11.62 12.26 25.08
CA PRO A 7 11.89 11.10 24.24
C PRO A 7 12.96 11.45 23.21
N ARG A 8 14.04 10.66 23.16
CA ARG A 8 15.11 10.83 22.16
C ARG A 8 14.45 10.90 20.79
N ASN A 9 14.61 12.03 20.10
CA ASN A 9 14.03 12.30 18.79
C ASN A 9 14.31 11.11 17.86
N ARG A 10 13.34 10.21 17.70
CA ARG A 10 13.52 9.03 16.84
C ARG A 10 13.64 9.57 15.41
N PRO A 11 14.73 9.26 14.69
CA PRO A 11 14.86 9.73 13.32
C PRO A 11 13.67 9.19 12.52
N ARG A 12 12.89 10.11 11.92
CA ARG A 12 11.85 9.75 10.97
C ARG A 12 12.49 8.93 9.85
N ALA A 13 11.84 7.84 9.43
CA ALA A 13 12.30 7.06 8.27
C ALA A 13 12.51 8.00 7.07
N LYS A 14 13.64 7.84 6.37
CA LYS A 14 13.94 8.62 5.16
C LYS A 14 12.83 8.35 4.14
N LYS A 15 12.30 9.42 3.54
CA LYS A 15 11.37 9.28 2.40
C LYS A 15 12.12 8.53 1.30
N ILE A 16 11.55 7.41 0.84
CA ILE A 16 12.07 6.70 -0.33
C ILE A 16 11.90 7.58 -1.57
N THR A 17 12.93 7.63 -2.42
CA THR A 17 12.86 8.22 -3.75
C THR A 17 11.80 7.49 -4.57
N GLY A 18 10.96 8.23 -5.29
CA GLY A 18 9.82 7.68 -6.06
C GLY A 18 8.46 7.72 -5.34
N GLY A 19 8.44 7.87 -4.01
CA GLY A 19 7.22 8.15 -3.25
C GLY A 19 6.04 7.18 -3.47
N ARG A 20 4.85 7.56 -2.99
CA ARG A 20 3.60 6.91 -3.37
C ARG A 20 3.06 7.63 -4.60
N VAL A 21 2.90 6.90 -5.71
CA VAL A 21 2.26 7.42 -6.91
C VAL A 21 0.77 7.14 -6.82
N GLN A 22 -0.05 8.17 -6.99
CA GLN A 22 -1.50 8.01 -7.07
C GLN A 22 -1.86 7.41 -8.42
N CYS A 23 -2.70 6.37 -8.41
CA CYS A 23 -3.22 5.74 -9.62
C CYS A 23 -4.75 5.72 -9.58
N ILE A 24 -5.38 5.86 -10.74
CA ILE A 24 -6.82 5.68 -10.94
C ILE A 24 -6.97 4.40 -11.74
N VAL A 25 -7.76 3.46 -11.21
CA VAL A 25 -8.02 2.16 -11.85
C VAL A 25 -9.51 2.08 -12.13
N TYR A 26 -9.85 1.88 -13.39
CA TYR A 26 -11.23 1.68 -13.83
C TYR A 26 -11.51 0.19 -13.87
N LEU A 27 -12.48 -0.26 -13.09
CA LEU A 27 -12.91 -1.66 -12.99
C LEU A 27 -14.43 -1.72 -13.11
N PRO A 28 -14.99 -2.81 -13.67
CA PRO A 28 -16.41 -3.11 -13.57
C PRO A 28 -16.86 -3.17 -12.11
N LYS A 29 -18.13 -2.83 -11.86
CA LYS A 29 -18.69 -2.81 -10.50
C LYS A 29 -18.54 -4.17 -9.80
N ASP A 30 -18.78 -5.25 -10.53
CA ASP A 30 -18.73 -6.61 -9.99
C ASP A 30 -17.32 -6.97 -9.48
N GLU A 31 -16.27 -6.50 -10.16
CA GLU A 31 -14.88 -6.71 -9.74
C GLU A 31 -14.54 -5.88 -8.51
N VAL A 32 -15.02 -4.64 -8.43
CA VAL A 32 -14.85 -3.79 -7.24
C VAL A 32 -15.51 -4.43 -6.02
N ASP A 33 -16.73 -4.94 -6.18
CA ASP A 33 -17.47 -5.62 -5.12
C ASP A 33 -16.76 -6.89 -4.65
N ALA A 34 -16.12 -7.64 -5.56
CA ALA A 34 -15.30 -8.79 -5.22
C ALA A 34 -14.05 -8.39 -4.41
N ILE A 35 -13.36 -7.31 -4.81
CA ILE A 35 -12.20 -6.79 -4.08
C ILE A 35 -12.62 -6.32 -2.67
N ASP A 36 -13.78 -5.68 -2.53
CA ASP A 36 -14.28 -5.25 -1.24
C ASP A 36 -14.58 -6.40 -0.27
N LYS A 37 -15.12 -7.51 -0.78
CA LYS A 37 -15.32 -8.72 0.02
C LYS A 37 -13.98 -9.29 0.49
N MET A 38 -12.96 -9.30 -0.38
CA MET A 38 -11.61 -9.77 -0.03
C MET A 38 -10.95 -8.85 1.00
N ALA A 39 -11.03 -7.53 0.80
CA ALA A 39 -10.49 -6.53 1.70
C ALA A 39 -11.09 -6.65 3.11
N LYS A 40 -12.41 -6.81 3.21
CA LYS A 40 -13.11 -7.06 4.49
C LYS A 40 -12.68 -8.36 5.14
N LYS A 41 -12.51 -9.44 4.37
CA LYS A 41 -12.11 -10.75 4.90
C LYS A 41 -10.67 -10.75 5.43
N ALA A 42 -9.78 -10.03 4.76
CA ALA A 42 -8.35 -9.96 5.09
C ALA A 42 -7.99 -8.80 6.04
N ASP A 43 -8.97 -7.98 6.45
CA ASP A 43 -8.80 -6.79 7.29
C ASP A 43 -7.74 -5.81 6.74
N VAL A 44 -7.79 -5.56 5.43
CA VAL A 44 -6.86 -4.66 4.73
C VAL A 44 -7.61 -3.68 3.82
N SER A 45 -6.94 -2.61 3.41
CA SER A 45 -7.54 -1.66 2.48
C SER A 45 -7.66 -2.23 1.06
N ARG A 46 -8.68 -1.77 0.33
CA ARG A 46 -8.86 -2.03 -1.11
C ARG A 46 -7.58 -1.73 -1.91
N SER A 47 -6.92 -0.61 -1.61
CA SER A 47 -5.67 -0.21 -2.28
C SER A 47 -4.51 -1.17 -2.02
N SER A 48 -4.45 -1.80 -0.85
CA SER A 48 -3.43 -2.80 -0.52
C SER A 48 -3.61 -4.05 -1.38
N ILE A 49 -4.85 -4.53 -1.53
CA ILE A 49 -5.16 -5.68 -2.39
C ILE A 49 -4.77 -5.38 -3.85
N ILE A 50 -5.18 -4.22 -4.38
CA ILE A 50 -4.86 -3.82 -5.76
C ILE A 50 -3.34 -3.75 -5.98
N ALA A 51 -2.60 -3.15 -5.04
CA ALA A 51 -1.15 -3.04 -5.15
C ALA A 51 -0.47 -4.42 -5.13
N GLN A 52 -0.94 -5.33 -4.28
CA GLN A 52 -0.43 -6.70 -4.21
C GLN A 52 -0.68 -7.45 -5.53
N THR A 53 -1.90 -7.40 -6.06
CA THR A 53 -2.25 -8.04 -7.33
C THR A 53 -1.42 -7.49 -8.50
N TYR A 54 -1.25 -6.17 -8.58
CA TYR A 54 -0.41 -5.53 -9.59
C TYR A 54 1.04 -6.00 -9.51
N PHE A 55 1.61 -6.02 -8.29
CA PHE A 55 3.01 -6.43 -8.10
C PHE A 55 3.24 -7.89 -8.46
N LEU A 56 2.32 -8.78 -8.09
CA LEU A 56 2.37 -10.19 -8.49
C LEU A 56 2.32 -10.35 -10.02
N GLY A 57 1.40 -9.65 -10.70
CA GLY A 57 1.30 -9.66 -12.16
C GLY A 57 2.54 -9.12 -12.87
N LYS A 58 3.19 -8.09 -12.30
CA LYS A 58 4.46 -7.56 -12.82
C LYS A 58 5.58 -8.60 -12.76
N GLN A 59 5.75 -9.27 -11.62
CA GLN A 59 6.78 -10.32 -11.48
C GLN A 59 6.58 -11.50 -12.44
N THR A 60 5.33 -11.88 -12.71
CA THR A 60 5.05 -12.96 -13.67
C THR A 60 5.31 -12.54 -15.12
N SER A 61 5.14 -11.26 -15.44
CA SER A 61 5.37 -10.73 -16.78
C SER A 61 6.85 -10.52 -17.09
N GLU A 62 7.66 -10.11 -16.09
CA GLU A 62 9.11 -9.91 -16.25
C GLU A 62 9.92 -11.23 -16.31
N LYS A 63 9.31 -12.36 -15.91
CA LYS A 63 9.92 -13.69 -15.97
C LYS A 63 9.63 -14.45 -17.27
N LYS A 64 8.84 -13.87 -18.18
CA LYS A 64 8.61 -14.38 -19.54
C LYS A 64 9.53 -13.68 -20.52
#